data_AF-A0A7W8GBI4-F1
#
_entry.id   AF-A0A7W8GBI4-F1
#
_cell.length_a   1.000
_cell.length_b   1.000
_cell.length_c   1.000
_cell.angle_alpha   90.00
_cell.angle_beta   90.00
_cell.angle_gamma   90.00
#
_symmetry.space_group_name_H-M   'P 1'
#
loop_
_entity.id
_entity.type
_entity.pdbx_description
1 polymer ?
#
loop_
_entity_poly.entity_id
_entity_poly.type
_entity_poly.pdbx_seq_one_letter_code
_entity_poly.pdbx_strand_id
1 'polypeptide(L)'
;MKNPQTRALMIGKYGCLAMCYLYCMGIIPESEGEMIKHISTAMDKGLLDEECTVLNASALLHFFTGKNWHVEKKEIKDISRIKGPTPVRYVYFDEKGKEHGHWVVVEDGKIVFNSISNSVCVKIGKPASARIITLYK
;
A
#
# COMPACT_ATOMS: atom_id res chain seq x y z
N MET A 1 10.83 -18.38 -9.59
CA MET A 1 9.44 -17.87 -9.63
C MET A 1 8.72 -18.49 -10.82
N LYS A 2 7.58 -19.15 -10.58
CA LYS A 2 6.83 -19.93 -11.58
C LYS A 2 5.66 -19.08 -12.13
N ASN A 3 5.64 -18.84 -13.44
CA ASN A 3 4.63 -18.12 -14.26
C ASN A 3 4.45 -16.59 -13.99
N PRO A 4 4.81 -15.70 -14.95
CA PRO A 4 4.55 -14.26 -14.90
C PRO A 4 3.08 -13.85 -14.71
N GLN A 5 2.13 -14.63 -15.25
CA GLN A 5 0.68 -14.36 -15.12
C GLN A 5 0.22 -14.49 -13.67
N THR A 6 0.76 -15.48 -12.94
CA THR A 6 0.49 -15.67 -11.51
C THR A 6 0.99 -14.47 -10.70
N ARG A 7 2.14 -13.89 -11.07
CA ARG A 7 2.68 -12.73 -10.34
C ARG A 7 1.82 -11.48 -10.50
N ALA A 8 1.40 -11.15 -11.72
CA ALA A 8 0.53 -10.00 -11.97
C ALA A 8 -0.77 -10.09 -11.14
N LEU A 9 -1.37 -11.29 -11.09
CA LEU A 9 -2.56 -11.56 -10.28
C LEU A 9 -2.29 -11.37 -8.77
N MET A 10 -1.16 -11.86 -8.27
CA MET A 10 -0.77 -11.66 -6.86
C MET A 10 -0.58 -10.19 -6.52
N ILE A 11 0.07 -9.44 -7.39
CA ILE A 11 0.27 -7.99 -7.24
C ILE A 11 -1.07 -7.25 -7.22
N GLY A 12 -1.98 -7.57 -8.15
CA GLY A 12 -3.32 -6.97 -8.17
C GLY A 12 -4.13 -7.28 -6.91
N LYS A 13 -3.97 -8.48 -6.34
CA LYS A 13 -4.72 -8.93 -5.17
C LYS A 13 -4.15 -8.41 -3.85
N TYR A 14 -2.83 -8.34 -3.70
CA TYR A 14 -2.19 -8.11 -2.41
C TYR A 14 -1.23 -6.91 -2.38
N GLY A 15 -0.85 -6.36 -3.53
CA GLY A 15 0.14 -5.28 -3.64
C GLY A 15 -0.34 -3.88 -3.24
N CYS A 16 -1.57 -3.72 -2.75
CA CYS A 16 -2.18 -2.40 -2.48
C CYS A 16 -1.34 -1.50 -1.56
N LEU A 17 -0.65 -2.04 -0.55
CA LEU A 17 0.22 -1.24 0.31
C LEU A 17 1.47 -0.73 -0.43
N ALA A 18 2.11 -1.58 -1.23
CA ALA A 18 3.28 -1.18 -2.02
C ALA A 18 2.92 -0.10 -3.04
N MET A 19 1.74 -0.21 -3.66
CA MET A 19 1.20 0.82 -4.56
C MET A 19 0.95 2.15 -3.84
N CYS A 20 0.43 2.11 -2.61
CA CYS A 20 0.26 3.32 -1.80
C CYS A 20 1.61 4.00 -1.51
N TYR A 21 2.68 3.23 -1.26
CA TYR A 21 4.01 3.81 -1.07
C TYR A 21 4.56 4.49 -2.32
N LEU A 22 4.44 3.84 -3.49
CA LEU A 22 4.83 4.44 -4.76
C LEU A 22 4.14 5.79 -4.98
N TYR A 23 2.82 5.83 -4.76
CA TYR A 23 2.03 7.07 -4.84
C TYR A 23 2.55 8.13 -3.86
N CYS A 24 2.76 7.79 -2.58
CA CYS A 24 3.24 8.73 -1.57
C CYS A 24 4.63 9.30 -1.87
N MET A 25 5.43 8.61 -2.71
CA MET A 25 6.74 9.07 -3.16
C MET A 25 6.70 9.86 -4.48
N GLY A 26 5.51 10.07 -5.05
CA GLY A 26 5.35 10.69 -6.37
C GLY A 26 5.75 9.78 -7.53
N ILE A 27 5.92 8.47 -7.31
CA ILE A 27 6.12 7.48 -8.37
C ILE A 27 4.73 7.02 -8.83
N ILE A 28 4.23 7.66 -9.88
CA ILE A 28 2.93 7.36 -10.47
C ILE A 28 3.17 6.59 -11.77
N PRO A 29 2.96 5.26 -11.81
CA PRO A 29 3.15 4.49 -13.02
C PRO A 29 2.21 4.95 -14.14
N GLU A 30 2.72 5.07 -15.36
CA GLU A 30 1.96 5.45 -16.55
C GLU A 30 1.07 4.30 -17.05
N SER A 31 1.36 3.07 -16.63
CA SER A 31 0.62 1.87 -17.00
C SER A 31 0.61 0.81 -15.90
N GLU A 32 -0.34 -0.11 -15.99
CA GLU A 32 -0.37 -1.31 -15.13
C GLU A 32 0.91 -2.15 -15.27
N GLY A 33 1.46 -2.24 -16.48
CA GLY A 33 2.71 -2.97 -16.74
C GLY A 33 3.92 -2.37 -15.99
N GLU A 34 4.00 -1.04 -15.92
CA GLU A 34 5.05 -0.36 -15.16
C GLU A 34 4.88 -0.57 -13.65
N MET A 35 3.64 -0.49 -13.15
CA MET A 35 3.33 -0.80 -11.75
C MET A 35 3.74 -2.23 -11.39
N ILE A 36 3.39 -3.21 -12.23
CA ILE A 36 3.77 -4.61 -12.07
C ILE A 36 5.29 -4.75 -12.06
N LYS A 37 6.01 -4.05 -12.95
CA LYS A 37 7.47 -4.07 -13.03
C LYS A 37 8.13 -3.55 -11.75
N HIS A 38 7.66 -2.42 -11.21
CA HIS A 38 8.19 -1.88 -9.95
C HIS A 38 8.01 -2.85 -8.78
N ILE A 39 6.80 -3.37 -8.61
CA ILE A 39 6.49 -4.29 -7.50
C ILE A 39 7.24 -5.61 -7.68
N SER A 40 7.29 -6.15 -8.90
CA SER A 40 8.07 -7.37 -9.21
C SER A 40 9.55 -7.20 -8.88
N THR A 41 10.13 -6.05 -9.23
CA THR A 41 11.54 -5.76 -8.93
C THR A 41 11.77 -5.70 -7.42
N ALA A 42 10.86 -5.09 -6.66
CA ALA A 42 10.97 -5.04 -5.21
C ALA A 42 10.80 -6.43 -4.55
N MET A 43 9.94 -7.30 -5.10
CA MET A 43 9.87 -8.71 -4.69
C MET A 43 11.20 -9.44 -4.97
N ASP A 44 11.77 -9.27 -6.17
CA ASP A 44 13.05 -9.90 -6.55
C ASP A 44 14.22 -9.45 -5.65
N LYS A 45 14.11 -8.27 -5.04
CA LYS A 45 15.07 -7.73 -4.05
C LYS A 45 14.79 -8.17 -2.62
N GLY A 46 13.77 -8.99 -2.37
CA GLY A 46 13.39 -9.46 -1.03
C GLY A 46 12.80 -8.37 -0.14
N LEU A 47 12.27 -7.30 -0.72
CA LEU A 47 11.60 -6.22 0.02
C LEU A 47 10.12 -6.53 0.26
N LEU A 48 9.56 -7.42 -0.56
CA LEU A 48 8.22 -7.98 -0.45
C LEU A 48 8.31 -9.51 -0.51
N ASP A 49 7.40 -10.21 0.16
CA ASP A 49 7.26 -11.66 0.02
C ASP A 49 6.43 -12.06 -1.23
N GLU A 50 6.19 -13.35 -1.40
CA GLU A 50 5.41 -13.90 -2.52
C GLU A 50 3.94 -13.45 -2.52
N GLU A 51 3.42 -13.03 -1.37
CA GLU A 51 2.08 -12.46 -1.18
C GLU A 51 2.10 -10.93 -1.23
N CYS A 52 3.18 -10.32 -1.71
CA CYS A 52 3.35 -8.87 -1.80
C CYS A 52 3.27 -8.14 -0.44
N THR A 53 3.49 -8.85 0.67
CA THR A 53 3.60 -8.24 1.99
C THR A 53 4.88 -7.42 2.06
N VAL A 54 4.77 -6.14 2.41
CA VAL A 54 5.95 -5.29 2.61
C VAL A 54 6.69 -5.71 3.89
N LEU A 55 7.87 -6.30 3.72
CA LEU A 55 8.68 -6.85 4.81
C LEU A 55 9.41 -5.74 5.59
N ASN A 56 9.94 -4.76 4.86
CA ASN A 56 10.59 -3.58 5.43
C ASN A 56 10.25 -2.33 4.61
N ALA A 57 9.34 -1.50 5.14
CA ALA A 57 8.87 -0.31 4.46
C ALA A 57 9.99 0.72 4.25
N SER A 58 10.82 0.98 5.27
CA SER A 58 11.95 1.91 5.15
C SER A 58 12.93 1.50 4.05
N ALA A 59 13.28 0.21 3.99
CA ALA A 59 14.15 -0.30 2.93
C ALA A 59 13.51 -0.22 1.54
N LEU A 60 12.20 -0.47 1.44
CA LEU A 60 11.45 -0.33 0.20
C LEU A 60 11.45 1.12 -0.32
N LEU A 61 11.15 2.08 0.55
CA LEU A 61 11.15 3.50 0.20
C LEU A 61 12.56 3.97 -0.19
N HIS A 62 13.60 3.52 0.51
CA HIS A 62 15.00 3.81 0.18
C HIS A 62 15.38 3.23 -1.19
N PHE A 63 15.01 1.98 -1.48
CA PHE A 63 15.30 1.34 -2.76
C PHE A 63 14.82 2.17 -3.96
N PHE A 64 13.63 2.74 -3.87
CA PHE A 64 13.03 3.50 -4.96
C PHE A 64 13.45 4.98 -5.01
N THR A 65 13.82 5.60 -3.88
CA THR A 65 14.12 7.05 -3.84
C THR A 65 15.58 7.40 -3.56
N GLY A 66 16.38 6.45 -3.08
CA GLY A 66 17.72 6.68 -2.54
C GLY A 66 17.74 7.43 -1.20
N LYS A 67 16.58 7.71 -0.60
CA LYS A 67 16.45 8.52 0.63
C LYS A 67 16.17 7.67 1.86
N ASN A 68 16.53 8.17 3.04
CA ASN A 68 16.27 7.48 4.30
C ASN A 68 14.89 7.86 4.83
N TRP A 69 13.99 6.88 4.86
CA TRP A 69 12.61 7.06 5.32
C TRP A 69 12.36 6.28 6.60
N HIS A 70 11.53 6.83 7.45
CA HIS A 70 10.92 6.11 8.56
C HIS A 70 9.43 5.93 8.32
N VAL A 71 8.94 4.75 8.68
CA VAL A 71 7.53 4.41 8.57
C VAL A 71 7.03 3.95 9.94
N GLU A 72 6.23 4.80 10.57
CA GLU A 72 5.56 4.48 11.82
C GLU A 72 4.22 3.78 11.51
N LYS A 73 3.96 2.66 12.20
CA LYS A 73 2.67 1.99 12.17
C LYS A 73 1.79 2.57 13.27
N LYS A 74 0.62 3.10 12.91
CA LYS A 74 -0.28 3.72 13.87
C LYS A 74 -1.68 3.15 13.74
N GLU A 75 -2.31 2.81 14.86
CA GLU A 75 -3.74 2.53 14.89
C GLU A 75 -4.53 3.82 14.80
N ILE A 76 -5.57 3.83 13.96
CA ILE A 76 -6.44 4.99 13.77
C ILE A 76 -7.90 4.54 13.72
N LYS A 77 -8.81 5.46 14.08
CA LYS A 77 -10.27 5.25 13.98
C LYS A 77 -10.95 6.23 13.03
N ASP A 78 -10.24 7.29 12.64
CA ASP A 78 -10.73 8.33 11.73
C ASP A 78 -9.59 8.82 10.84
N ILE A 79 -9.95 9.36 9.68
CA ILE A 79 -9.02 9.93 8.69
C ILE A 79 -8.93 11.46 8.72
N SER A 80 -9.81 12.15 9.43
CA SER A 80 -9.91 13.62 9.48
C SER A 80 -8.64 14.31 10.00
N ARG A 81 -7.84 13.58 10.79
CA ARG A 81 -6.56 14.06 11.33
C ARG A 81 -5.38 13.89 10.38
N ILE A 82 -5.57 13.20 9.26
CA ILE A 82 -4.52 13.00 8.25
C ILE A 82 -4.43 14.25 7.40
N LYS A 83 -3.22 14.84 7.35
CA LYS A 83 -2.92 16.03 6.56
C LYS A 83 -2.17 15.67 5.28
N GLY A 84 -1.00 15.07 5.39
CA GLY A 84 -0.21 14.64 4.22
C GLY A 84 -0.58 13.25 3.69
N PRO A 85 -0.08 12.88 2.49
CA PRO A 85 -0.32 11.58 1.87
C PRO A 85 0.10 10.44 2.81
N THR A 86 -0.88 9.63 3.22
CA THR A 86 -0.70 8.57 4.21
C THR A 86 -1.40 7.31 3.77
N PRO A 87 -0.70 6.16 3.64
CA PRO A 87 -1.36 4.88 3.46
C PRO A 87 -2.22 4.54 4.69
N VAL A 88 -3.49 4.25 4.45
CA VAL A 88 -4.50 3.87 5.44
C VAL A 88 -5.12 2.54 5.06
N ARG A 89 -5.19 1.62 6.03
CA ARG A 89 -5.88 0.34 5.89
C ARG A 89 -7.31 0.49 6.36
N TYR A 90 -8.24 0.20 5.45
CA TYR A 90 -9.64 -0.02 5.77
C TYR A 90 -9.87 -1.50 5.99
N VAL A 91 -10.65 -1.83 7.01
CA VAL A 91 -10.95 -3.21 7.41
C VAL A 91 -12.45 -3.41 7.55
N TYR A 92 -12.95 -4.56 7.09
CA TYR A 92 -14.28 -5.06 7.41
C TYR A 92 -14.21 -6.54 7.81
N PHE A 93 -15.22 -7.00 8.54
CA PHE A 93 -15.38 -8.41 8.89
C PHE A 93 -16.57 -8.98 8.13
N ASP A 94 -16.41 -10.14 7.51
CA ASP A 94 -17.52 -10.82 6.86
C ASP A 94 -18.44 -11.53 7.88
N GLU A 95 -19.52 -12.13 7.39
CA GLU A 95 -20.52 -12.83 8.23
C GLU A 95 -19.93 -14.01 9.03
N LYS A 96 -18.76 -14.52 8.63
CA LYS A 96 -18.04 -15.59 9.32
C LYS A 96 -16.99 -15.05 10.29
N GLY A 97 -16.92 -13.73 10.47
CA GLY A 97 -15.95 -13.06 11.33
C GLY A 97 -14.54 -12.99 10.74
N LYS A 98 -14.34 -13.26 9.44
CA LYS A 98 -13.03 -13.14 8.81
C LYS A 98 -12.74 -11.69 8.47
N GLU A 99 -11.54 -11.22 8.84
CA GLU A 99 -11.04 -9.89 8.51
C GLU A 99 -10.64 -9.79 7.03
N HIS A 100 -11.07 -8.71 6.39
CA HIS A 100 -10.64 -8.30 5.05
C HIS A 100 -10.10 -6.88 5.13
N GLY A 101 -8.99 -6.62 4.43
CA GLY A 101 -8.35 -5.31 4.48
C GLY A 101 -7.90 -4.81 3.12
N HIS A 102 -7.94 -3.49 2.93
CA HIS A 102 -7.44 -2.82 1.73
C HIS A 102 -6.71 -1.55 2.10
N TRP A 103 -5.61 -1.26 1.40
CA TRP A 103 -4.84 -0.04 1.59
C TRP A 103 -5.19 1.00 0.54
N VAL A 104 -5.36 2.24 0.99
CA VAL A 104 -5.59 3.43 0.18
C VAL A 104 -4.67 4.56 0.66
N VAL A 105 -4.44 5.59 -0.15
CA VAL A 105 -3.79 6.82 0.33
C VAL A 105 -4.85 7.83 0.69
N VAL A 106 -4.73 8.39 1.88
CA VAL A 106 -5.52 9.52 2.36
C VAL A 106 -4.65 10.76 2.43
N GLU A 107 -5.22 11.90 2.03
CA GLU A 107 -4.66 13.23 2.20
C GLU A 107 -5.81 14.20 2.54
N ASP A 108 -5.58 15.12 3.48
CA ASP A 108 -6.59 16.06 3.98
C ASP A 108 -7.96 15.44 4.29
N GLY A 109 -7.94 14.28 4.94
CA GLY A 109 -9.15 13.54 5.32
C GLY A 109 -9.96 12.98 4.14
N LYS A 110 -9.36 12.86 2.95
CA LYS A 110 -9.99 12.28 1.75
C LYS A 110 -9.12 11.20 1.15
N ILE A 111 -9.74 10.20 0.54
CA ILE A 111 -9.01 9.18 -0.23
C ILE A 111 -8.57 9.82 -1.55
N VAL A 112 -7.26 9.89 -1.77
CA VAL A 112 -6.65 10.47 -2.99
C VAL A 112 -6.07 9.41 -3.93
N PHE A 113 -5.80 8.21 -3.42
CA PHE A 113 -5.43 7.07 -4.25
C PHE A 113 -6.05 5.78 -3.73
N ASN A 114 -6.58 4.99 -4.65
CA ASN A 114 -7.12 3.67 -4.38
C ASN A 114 -6.86 2.78 -5.59
N SER A 115 -6.04 1.73 -5.42
CA SER A 115 -5.70 0.80 -6.50
C SER A 115 -6.89 -0.06 -6.97
N ILE A 116 -8.02 -0.04 -6.24
CA ILE A 116 -9.25 -0.76 -6.57
C ILE A 116 -10.43 0.21 -6.43
N SER A 117 -10.86 0.82 -7.54
CA SER A 117 -11.91 1.85 -7.60
C SER A 117 -13.19 1.52 -6.80
N ASN A 118 -13.56 0.24 -6.72
CA ASN A 118 -14.77 -0.25 -6.03
C ASN A 118 -14.50 -1.17 -4.83
N SER A 119 -13.40 -0.95 -4.09
CA SER A 119 -13.06 -1.77 -2.92
C SER A 119 -14.18 -1.80 -1.86
N VAL A 120 -14.69 -3.00 -1.56
CA VAL A 120 -15.70 -3.24 -0.51
C VAL A 120 -15.16 -2.77 0.85
N CYS A 121 -13.88 -3.01 1.13
CA CYS A 121 -13.23 -2.52 2.35
C CYS A 121 -13.37 -1.00 2.53
N VAL A 122 -13.30 -0.23 1.45
CA VAL A 122 -13.44 1.23 1.50
C VAL A 122 -14.91 1.63 1.66
N LYS A 123 -15.83 0.90 1.03
CA LYS A 123 -17.28 1.21 1.04
C LYS A 123 -17.94 0.93 2.39
N ILE A 124 -17.62 -0.20 3.03
CA ILE A 124 -18.30 -0.67 4.24
C ILE A 124 -17.36 -0.85 5.44
N GLY A 125 -16.06 -0.86 5.20
CA GLY A 125 -15.07 -1.00 6.26
C GLY A 125 -14.81 0.30 7.00
N LYS A 126 -13.94 0.21 8.02
CA LYS A 126 -13.51 1.35 8.83
C LYS A 126 -12.00 1.50 8.77
N PRO A 127 -11.46 2.73 8.87
CA PRO A 127 -10.03 2.93 9.08
C PRO A 127 -9.60 2.16 10.33
N ALA A 128 -8.50 1.42 10.22
CA ALA A 128 -7.96 0.62 11.32
C ALA A 128 -6.49 0.94 11.61
N SER A 129 -5.69 1.19 10.56
CA SER A 129 -4.28 1.53 10.74
C SER A 129 -3.77 2.44 9.63
N ALA A 130 -2.72 3.18 9.93
CA ALA A 130 -2.00 4.05 9.02
C ALA A 130 -0.50 3.71 8.98
N ARG A 131 0.17 4.20 7.95
CA ARG A 131 1.63 4.21 7.81
C ARG A 131 2.08 5.65 7.72
N ILE A 132 2.56 6.23 8.82
CA ILE A 132 3.05 7.61 8.82
C ILE A 132 4.46 7.59 8.24
N ILE A 133 4.65 8.28 7.12
CA ILE A 133 5.92 8.28 6.39
C ILE A 133 6.63 9.60 6.68
N THR A 134 7.86 9.52 7.19
CA THR A 134 8.69 10.69 7.49
C THR A 134 10.06 10.55 6.83
N LEU A 135 10.50 11.60 6.14
CA LEU A 135 11.84 11.67 5.58
C LEU A 135 12.83 12.04 6.69
N TYR A 136 13.85 11.22 6.92
CA TYR A 136 14.98 11.62 7.75
C TYR A 136 15.90 12.54 6.94
N LYS A 137 16.32 13.63 7.59
CA LYS A 137 17.33 14.55 7.07
C LYS A 137 18.72 14.02 7.38
#